data_AF-A0A1F3XWW1-F1
#
_entry.id   AF-A0A1F3XWW1-F1
#
_cell.length_a   1.000
_cell.length_b   1.000
_cell.length_c   1.000
_cell.angle_alpha   90.00
_cell.angle_beta   90.00
_cell.angle_gamma   90.00
#
_symmetry.space_group_name_H-M   'P 1'
#
loop_
_entity.id
_entity.type
_entity.pdbx_description
1 polymer ?
#
loop_
_entity_poly.entity_id
_entity_poly.type
_entity_poly.pdbx_seq_one_letter_code
_entity_poly.pdbx_strand_id
1 'polypeptide(L)'
;MIKQEFSASLQFKNEFKNEKDEFAGLARAFNTAVVSSLASEKNDVSSELFGLSDSPAFKTILAAINALSREQGVAEHEAATQVIQTFRKMDKLWSEQLLHEGYARIKNAN
;
A
#
# COMPACT_ATOMS: atom_id res chain seq x y z
N MET A 1 -0.67 44.07 -3.32
CA MET A 1 -1.61 43.05 -2.81
C MET A 1 -1.76 41.87 -3.77
N ILE A 2 -2.12 42.06 -5.04
CA ILE A 2 -2.39 40.99 -6.02
C ILE A 2 -1.21 40.01 -6.26
N LYS A 3 0.06 40.45 -6.20
CA LYS A 3 1.23 39.57 -6.40
C LYS A 3 1.45 38.55 -5.27
N GLN A 4 1.03 38.86 -4.05
CA GLN A 4 1.19 37.95 -2.90
C GLN A 4 0.18 36.80 -2.94
N GLU A 5 -1.09 37.08 -3.29
CA GLU A 5 -2.15 36.07 -3.41
C GLU A 5 -1.89 35.09 -4.57
N PHE A 6 -1.36 35.59 -5.70
CA PHE A 6 -0.96 34.75 -6.82
C PHE A 6 0.19 33.80 -6.47
N SER A 7 1.18 34.28 -5.70
CA SER A 7 2.33 33.48 -5.27
C SER A 7 1.92 32.37 -4.29
N ALA A 8 1.00 32.68 -3.36
CA ALA A 8 0.45 31.70 -2.41
C ALA A 8 -0.37 30.61 -3.12
N SER A 9 -1.17 30.97 -4.13
CA SER A 9 -1.94 30.00 -4.93
C SER A 9 -1.03 29.05 -5.74
N LEU A 10 0.10 29.54 -6.23
CA LEU A 10 1.12 28.74 -6.93
C LEU A 10 1.87 27.79 -6.00
N GLN A 11 2.24 28.25 -4.80
CA GLN A 11 2.87 27.39 -3.78
C GLN A 11 1.93 26.27 -3.36
N PHE A 12 0.66 26.59 -3.06
CA PHE A 12 -0.36 25.60 -2.72
C PHE A 12 -0.55 24.58 -3.85
N LYS A 13 -0.68 25.02 -5.12
CA LYS A 13 -0.79 24.09 -6.25
C LYS A 13 0.43 23.17 -6.42
N ASN A 14 1.62 23.65 -6.10
CA ASN A 14 2.85 22.85 -6.17
C ASN A 14 2.96 21.84 -5.01
N GLU A 15 2.53 22.21 -3.80
CA GLU A 15 2.47 21.29 -2.65
C GLU A 15 1.48 20.14 -2.92
N PHE A 16 0.28 20.44 -3.42
CA PHE A 16 -0.71 19.43 -3.81
C PHE A 16 -0.24 18.53 -4.97
N LYS A 17 0.59 19.06 -5.87
CA LYS A 17 1.18 18.28 -6.95
C LYS A 17 2.26 17.33 -6.42
N ASN A 18 3.12 17.81 -5.52
CA ASN A 18 4.16 16.98 -4.88
C ASN A 18 3.55 15.82 -4.08
N GLU A 19 2.49 16.06 -3.32
CA GLU A 19 1.82 15.01 -2.53
C GLU A 19 1.21 13.92 -3.42
N LYS A 20 0.62 14.31 -4.57
CA LYS A 20 0.14 13.35 -5.59
C LYS A 20 1.27 12.55 -6.23
N ASP A 21 2.41 13.20 -6.52
CA ASP A 21 3.56 12.56 -7.15
C ASP A 21 4.27 11.60 -6.17
N GLU A 22 4.34 11.95 -4.87
CA GLU A 22 4.83 11.09 -3.78
C GLU A 22 3.93 9.87 -3.58
N PHE A 23 2.60 10.05 -3.54
CA PHE A 23 1.63 8.96 -3.44
C PHE A 23 1.73 8.01 -4.65
N ALA A 24 1.90 8.54 -5.86
CA ALA A 24 2.10 7.74 -7.08
C ALA A 24 3.45 7.00 -7.09
N GLY A 25 4.49 7.57 -6.46
CA GLY A 25 5.77 6.90 -6.21
C GLY A 25 5.61 5.72 -5.25
N LEU A 26 4.92 5.94 -4.13
CA LEU A 26 4.63 4.93 -3.12
C LEU A 26 3.77 3.78 -3.68
N ALA A 27 2.72 4.10 -4.44
CA ALA A 27 1.86 3.10 -5.07
C ALA A 27 2.65 2.19 -6.04
N ARG A 28 3.60 2.76 -6.80
CA ARG A 28 4.48 1.97 -7.69
C ARG A 28 5.45 1.09 -6.92
N ALA A 29 6.07 1.60 -5.87
CA ALA A 29 6.96 0.83 -5.00
C ALA A 29 6.20 -0.34 -4.34
N PHE A 30 4.99 -0.07 -3.84
CA PHE A 30 4.10 -1.08 -3.27
C PHE A 30 3.73 -2.17 -4.29
N ASN A 31 3.26 -1.79 -5.48
CA ASN A 31 2.89 -2.75 -6.53
C ASN A 31 4.09 -3.60 -6.98
N THR A 32 5.28 -3.00 -7.07
CA THR A 32 6.51 -3.73 -7.41
C THR A 32 6.87 -4.74 -6.32
N ALA A 33 6.77 -4.35 -5.06
CA ALA A 33 7.02 -5.22 -3.92
C ALA A 33 6.07 -6.44 -3.91
N VAL A 34 4.78 -6.22 -4.16
CA VAL A 34 3.75 -7.27 -4.27
C VAL A 34 4.08 -8.26 -5.40
N VAL A 35 4.43 -7.77 -6.58
CA VAL A 35 4.77 -8.67 -7.70
C VAL A 35 6.08 -9.43 -7.43
N SER A 36 7.06 -8.79 -6.81
CA SER A 36 8.35 -9.41 -6.50
C SER A 36 8.30 -10.46 -5.38
N SER A 37 7.39 -10.31 -4.41
CA SER A 37 7.25 -11.25 -3.30
C SER A 37 6.58 -12.56 -3.70
N LEU A 38 5.87 -12.58 -4.84
CA LEU A 38 5.25 -13.79 -5.40
C LEU A 38 6.26 -14.78 -6.02
N ALA A 39 7.54 -14.38 -6.16
CA ALA A 39 8.56 -15.16 -6.87
C ALA A 39 9.53 -15.96 -5.97
N SER A 40 9.38 -15.97 -4.64
CA SER A 40 10.38 -16.58 -3.75
C SER A 40 10.08 -18.05 -3.41
N GLU A 41 11.06 -18.91 -3.70
CA GLU A 41 11.07 -20.36 -3.47
C GLU A 41 11.12 -20.75 -1.98
N LYS A 42 10.60 -21.95 -1.69
CA LYS A 42 10.60 -22.66 -0.40
C LYS A 42 11.89 -22.48 0.42
N ASN A 43 11.77 -21.90 1.61
CA ASN A 43 12.73 -22.09 2.72
C ASN A 43 12.03 -22.08 4.08
N ASP A 44 12.77 -22.48 5.12
CA ASP A 44 12.33 -22.72 6.50
C ASP A 44 11.46 -21.58 7.05
N VAL A 45 10.15 -21.82 7.02
CA VAL A 45 9.07 -20.90 7.41
C VAL A 45 9.32 -20.27 8.78
N SER A 46 9.93 -21.02 9.70
CA SER A 46 10.19 -20.52 11.05
C SER A 46 11.25 -19.41 11.07
N SER A 47 12.33 -19.58 10.29
CA SER A 47 13.41 -18.61 10.16
C SER A 47 12.96 -17.36 9.41
N GLU A 48 12.14 -17.52 8.37
CA GLU A 48 11.58 -16.40 7.60
C GLU A 48 10.57 -15.59 8.41
N LEU A 49 9.70 -16.26 9.17
CA LEU A 49 8.77 -15.57 10.08
C LEU A 49 9.53 -14.76 11.14
N PHE A 50 10.61 -15.31 11.68
CA PHE A 50 11.43 -14.62 12.66
C PHE A 50 12.12 -13.39 12.05
N GLY A 51 12.76 -13.54 10.89
CA GLY A 51 13.38 -12.43 10.16
C GLY A 51 12.38 -11.34 9.76
N LEU A 52 11.16 -11.74 9.37
CA LEU A 52 10.10 -10.81 9.03
C LEU A 52 9.63 -10.01 10.25
N SER A 53 9.48 -10.66 11.41
CA SER A 53 9.04 -10.01 12.66
C SER A 53 10.01 -8.93 13.16
N ASP A 54 11.31 -9.05 12.85
CA ASP A 54 12.31 -8.04 13.21
C ASP A 54 12.50 -6.96 12.13
N SER A 55 11.90 -7.15 10.96
CA SER A 55 12.06 -6.23 9.83
C SER A 55 11.49 -4.82 10.11
N PRO A 56 12.14 -3.75 9.61
CA PRO A 56 11.60 -2.39 9.71
C PRO A 56 10.21 -2.24 9.08
N ALA A 57 9.93 -2.99 8.02
CA ALA A 57 8.63 -3.01 7.37
C ALA A 57 7.54 -3.55 8.30
N PHE A 58 7.79 -4.67 8.98
CA PHE A 58 6.85 -5.23 9.95
C PHE A 58 6.62 -4.29 11.13
N LYS A 59 7.68 -3.65 11.65
CA LYS A 59 7.57 -2.63 12.71
C LYS A 59 6.72 -1.43 12.27
N THR A 60 6.81 -1.03 11.01
CA THR A 60 5.97 0.04 10.44
C THR A 60 4.51 -0.37 10.38
N ILE A 61 4.21 -1.62 10.02
CA ILE A 61 2.84 -2.15 10.05
C ILE A 61 2.26 -2.12 11.47
N LEU A 62 3.04 -2.52 12.48
CA LEU A 62 2.61 -2.43 13.88
C LEU A 62 2.34 -0.99 14.33
N ALA A 63 3.16 -0.03 13.88
CA ALA A 63 2.93 1.39 14.16
C ALA A 63 1.61 1.89 13.53
N ALA A 64 1.30 1.47 12.31
CA ALA A 64 0.03 1.80 11.65
C ALA A 64 -1.18 1.20 12.40
N ILE A 65 -1.07 -0.03 12.91
CA ILE A 65 -2.12 -0.66 13.72
C ILE A 65 -2.39 0.13 15.00
N ASN A 66 -1.33 0.56 15.70
CA ASN A 66 -1.46 1.37 16.90
C ASN A 66 -2.07 2.75 16.58
N ALA A 67 -1.67 3.39 15.48
CA ALA A 67 -2.27 4.63 15.03
C ALA A 67 -3.78 4.47 14.76
N LEU A 68 -4.18 3.42 14.04
CA LEU A 68 -5.58 3.14 13.73
C LEU A 68 -6.42 2.84 14.99
N SER A 69 -5.86 2.07 15.93
CA SER A 69 -6.49 1.79 17.22
C SER A 69 -6.80 3.07 17.99
N ARG A 70 -5.83 4.01 18.03
CA ARG A 70 -6.01 5.32 18.67
C ARG A 70 -7.02 6.20 17.94
N GLU A 71 -6.97 6.22 16.62
CA GLU A 71 -7.86 7.03 15.78
C GLU A 71 -9.33 6.61 15.95
N GLN A 72 -9.59 5.30 16.00
CA GLN A 72 -10.95 4.77 16.12
C GLN A 72 -11.40 4.54 17.56
N GLY A 73 -10.49 4.59 18.54
CA GLY A 73 -10.79 4.27 19.94
C GLY A 73 -11.13 2.79 20.18
N VAL A 74 -10.58 1.89 19.35
CA VAL A 74 -10.81 0.43 19.43
C VAL A 74 -9.59 -0.29 19.98
N ALA A 75 -9.76 -1.55 20.42
CA ALA A 75 -8.64 -2.35 20.89
C ALA A 75 -7.64 -2.66 19.76
N GLU A 76 -6.35 -2.78 20.10
CA GLU A 76 -5.27 -3.02 19.11
C GLU A 76 -5.50 -4.29 18.28
N HIS A 77 -6.05 -5.35 18.87
CA HIS A 77 -6.37 -6.60 18.15
C HIS A 77 -7.46 -6.40 17.09
N GLU A 78 -8.41 -5.50 17.34
CA GLU A 78 -9.49 -5.17 16.42
C GLU A 78 -8.95 -4.32 15.25
N ALA A 79 -8.13 -3.31 15.55
CA ALA A 79 -7.43 -2.52 14.53
C ALA A 79 -6.51 -3.39 13.67
N ALA A 80 -5.77 -4.33 14.27
CA ALA A 80 -4.94 -5.29 13.55
C ALA A 80 -5.76 -6.12 12.57
N THR A 81 -6.93 -6.60 13.01
CA THR A 81 -7.86 -7.36 12.17
C THR A 81 -8.31 -6.54 10.97
N GLN A 82 -8.67 -5.27 11.16
CA GLN A 82 -9.07 -4.37 10.08
C GLN A 82 -7.96 -4.13 9.05
N VAL A 83 -6.72 -3.89 9.52
CA VAL A 83 -5.56 -3.70 8.64
C VAL A 83 -5.31 -4.94 7.77
N ILE A 84 -5.29 -6.13 8.38
CA ILE A 84 -5.05 -7.38 7.64
C ILE A 84 -6.18 -7.70 6.67
N GLN A 85 -7.44 -7.48 7.06
CA GLN A 85 -8.58 -7.64 6.15
C GLN A 85 -8.50 -6.69 4.95
N THR A 86 -8.03 -5.47 5.16
CA THR A 86 -7.83 -4.49 4.10
C THR A 86 -6.78 -4.97 3.10
N PHE A 87 -5.63 -5.47 3.58
CA PHE A 87 -4.60 -6.06 2.71
C PHE A 87 -5.13 -7.25 1.90
N ARG A 88 -5.83 -8.19 2.55
CA ARG A 88 -6.42 -9.35 1.86
C ARG A 88 -7.45 -8.95 0.81
N LYS A 89 -8.26 -7.92 1.11
CA LYS A 89 -9.23 -7.40 0.15
C LYS A 89 -8.54 -6.76 -1.05
N MET A 90 -7.47 -6.00 -0.84
CA MET A 90 -6.68 -5.43 -1.94
C MET A 90 -6.08 -6.53 -2.82
N ASP A 91 -5.45 -7.54 -2.21
CA ASP A 91 -4.84 -8.67 -2.93
C ASP A 91 -5.85 -9.44 -3.79
N LYS A 92 -7.04 -9.70 -3.22
CA LYS A 92 -8.16 -10.31 -3.95
C LYS A 92 -8.60 -9.47 -5.15
N LEU A 93 -8.83 -8.16 -4.94
CA LEU A 93 -9.31 -7.26 -6.00
C LEU A 93 -8.31 -7.15 -7.15
N TRP A 94 -7.01 -7.05 -6.83
CA TRP A 94 -5.95 -7.02 -7.83
C TRP A 94 -5.85 -8.34 -8.59
N SER A 95 -5.95 -9.47 -7.90
CA SER A 95 -5.95 -10.79 -8.52
C SER A 95 -7.12 -10.95 -9.49
N GLU A 96 -8.33 -10.53 -9.10
CA GLU A 96 -9.52 -10.57 -9.95
C GLU A 96 -9.39 -9.64 -11.17
N GLN A 97 -8.85 -8.43 -10.99
CA GLN A 97 -8.63 -7.48 -12.07
C GLN A 97 -7.60 -8.01 -13.09
N LEU A 98 -6.46 -8.53 -12.62
CA LEU A 98 -5.43 -9.10 -13.49
C LEU A 98 -5.96 -10.31 -14.28
N LEU A 99 -6.76 -11.17 -13.64
CA LEU A 99 -7.45 -12.27 -14.31
C LEU A 99 -8.39 -11.74 -15.40
N HIS A 100 -9.19 -10.71 -15.10
CA HIS A 100 -10.09 -10.10 -16.08
C HIS A 100 -9.33 -9.52 -17.29
N GLU A 101 -8.23 -8.82 -17.06
CA GLU A 101 -7.36 -8.29 -18.11
C GLU A 101 -6.69 -9.40 -18.94
N GLY A 102 -6.26 -10.49 -18.27
CA GLY A 102 -5.74 -11.68 -18.93
C GLY A 102 -6.77 -12.33 -19.86
N TYR A 103 -8.00 -12.50 -19.39
CA TYR A 103 -9.10 -13.02 -20.21
C TYR A 103 -9.44 -12.10 -21.40
N ALA A 104 -9.48 -10.78 -21.19
CA ALA A 104 -9.75 -9.82 -22.25
C ALA A 104 -8.69 -9.89 -23.36
N ARG A 105 -7.42 -10.06 -23.00
CA ARG A 105 -6.32 -10.22 -23.96
C ARG A 105 -6.44 -11.49 -24.79
N ILE A 106 -6.80 -12.62 -24.17
CA ILE A 106 -6.99 -13.91 -24.88
C ILE A 106 -8.20 -13.82 -25.82
N LYS A 107 -9.30 -13.22 -25.36
CA LYS A 107 -10.52 -13.08 -26.16
C LYS A 107 -10.31 -12.19 -27.39
N ASN A 108 -9.48 -11.15 -27.27
CA ASN A 108 -9.16 -10.23 -28.37
C ASN A 108 -8.02 -10.71 -29.28
N ALA A 109 -7.34 -11.81 -28.91
CA ALA A 109 -6.27 -12.41 -29.71
C ALA A 109 -6.76 -13.54 -30.63
N ASN A 110 -8.02 -13.95 -30.50
CA ASN A 110 -8.75 -14.85 -31.39
C ASN A 110 -9.78 -14.07 -32.21
#